data_AF-A0A7K1LTN1-F1
#
_entry.id   AF-A0A7K1LTN1-F1
#
_cell.length_a   1.000
_cell.length_b   1.000
_cell.length_c   1.000
_cell.angle_alpha   90.00
_cell.angle_beta   90.00
_cell.angle_gamma   90.00
#
_symmetry.space_group_name_H-M   'P 1'
#
loop_
_entity.id
_entity.type
_entity.pdbx_description
1 polymer ?
#
loop_
_entity_poly.entity_id
_entity_poly.type
_entity_poly.pdbx_seq_one_letter_code
_entity_poly.pdbx_strand_id
1 'polypeptide(L)'
;ARAPARSSLGALFNYDLYYSDPADGATPWLSALLEQRLFDGFGVISNTGVYTRYFGDADNLDSRYLRYDTYWLYNDERNMHSYQLGDYVNGALNWTTPVRMGGFRFARNFGVRPDLVTYPLLRFDGQAAVPSTVDLFINGYKASSADLQPGPFAISKVPYINGAGEATVVTTDAQGRQVVTSLPFYVSNTLLARGLSDFDLSVGRLRDDYGLRNFSYADNAASGIYRYGV
;
A
#
# COMPACT_ATOMS: atom_id res chain seq x y z
N ALA A 1 21.73 -17.02 6.22
CA ALA A 1 21.33 -16.72 4.83
C ALA A 1 19.84 -17.04 4.69
N ARG A 2 19.03 -16.12 4.15
CA ARG A 2 17.57 -16.34 3.98
C ARG A 2 17.35 -17.29 2.81
N ALA A 3 16.45 -18.26 2.96
CA ALA A 3 16.04 -19.12 1.85
C ALA A 3 15.23 -18.28 0.83
N PRO A 4 15.46 -18.44 -0.48
CA PRO A 4 14.68 -17.74 -1.49
C PRO A 4 13.20 -18.15 -1.39
N ALA A 5 12.31 -17.22 -1.72
CA ALA A 5 10.90 -17.52 -1.88
C ALA A 5 10.73 -18.69 -2.86
N ARG A 6 10.08 -19.75 -2.40
CA ARG A 6 9.79 -20.92 -3.24
C ARG A 6 8.40 -20.74 -3.82
N SER A 7 8.34 -20.74 -5.15
CA SER A 7 7.09 -20.80 -5.91
C SER A 7 7.13 -22.08 -6.74
N SER A 8 5.96 -22.64 -6.99
CA SER A 8 5.75 -23.75 -7.90
C SER A 8 4.70 -23.31 -8.91
N LEU A 9 4.85 -23.78 -10.15
CA LEU A 9 3.88 -23.49 -11.21
C LEU A 9 2.46 -23.85 -10.75
N GLY A 10 1.60 -22.85 -10.76
CA GLY A 10 0.21 -22.95 -10.37
C GLY A 10 -0.67 -22.05 -11.22
N ALA A 11 -1.95 -22.43 -11.29
CA ALA A 11 -2.99 -21.64 -11.92
C ALA A 11 -4.12 -21.42 -10.91
N LEU A 12 -4.71 -20.23 -10.95
CA LEU A 12 -5.88 -19.88 -10.19
C LEU A 12 -6.91 -19.31 -11.15
N PHE A 13 -8.14 -19.78 -10.99
CA PHE A 13 -9.30 -19.27 -11.69
C PHE A 13 -10.34 -18.90 -10.64
N ASN A 14 -10.72 -17.62 -10.63
CA ASN A 14 -11.72 -17.09 -9.72
C ASN A 14 -12.87 -16.51 -10.55
N TYR A 15 -14.08 -16.67 -10.06
CA TYR A 15 -15.28 -16.24 -10.75
C TYR A 15 -16.35 -15.76 -9.77
N ASP A 16 -17.12 -14.76 -10.20
CA ASP A 16 -18.33 -14.30 -9.51
C ASP A 16 -19.46 -14.21 -10.54
N LEU A 17 -20.61 -14.79 -10.22
CA LEU A 17 -21.76 -14.88 -11.12
C LEU A 17 -22.95 -14.18 -10.48
N TYR A 18 -23.49 -13.22 -11.20
CA TYR A 18 -24.67 -12.47 -10.80
C TYR A 18 -25.74 -12.55 -11.87
N TYR A 19 -26.90 -13.08 -11.49
CA TYR A 19 -28.09 -13.14 -12.34
C TYR A 19 -29.13 -12.15 -11.85
N SER A 20 -29.71 -11.40 -12.78
CA SER A 20 -30.76 -10.44 -12.52
C SER A 20 -31.94 -10.72 -13.43
N ASP A 21 -33.12 -10.84 -12.83
CA ASP A 21 -34.40 -10.97 -13.51
C ASP A 21 -35.31 -9.84 -12.99
N PRO A 22 -35.25 -8.65 -13.60
CA PRO A 22 -35.98 -7.51 -13.11
C PRO A 22 -37.48 -7.62 -13.38
N ALA A 23 -38.30 -7.05 -12.50
CA ALA A 23 -39.73 -6.89 -12.75
C ALA A 23 -40.00 -5.93 -13.92
N ASP A 24 -41.25 -5.87 -14.39
CA ASP A 24 -41.73 -4.94 -15.41
C ASP A 24 -41.27 -5.20 -16.85
N GLY A 25 -40.86 -6.43 -17.17
CA GLY A 25 -40.54 -6.85 -18.54
C GLY A 25 -39.19 -6.34 -19.06
N ALA A 26 -38.33 -5.82 -18.18
CA ALA A 26 -36.94 -5.54 -18.52
C ALA A 26 -36.19 -6.85 -18.83
N THR A 27 -35.19 -6.79 -19.71
CA THR A 27 -34.46 -7.97 -20.16
C THR A 27 -33.61 -8.57 -19.04
N PRO A 28 -33.81 -9.85 -18.66
CA PRO A 28 -32.94 -10.54 -17.71
C PRO A 28 -31.50 -10.59 -18.21
N TRP A 29 -30.54 -10.59 -17.29
CA TRP A 29 -29.13 -10.65 -17.64
C TRP A 29 -28.29 -11.40 -16.61
N LEU A 30 -27.20 -11.98 -17.10
CA LEU A 30 -26.16 -12.64 -16.32
C LEU A 30 -24.87 -11.85 -16.49
N SER A 31 -24.20 -11.53 -15.40
CA SER A 31 -22.84 -11.00 -15.39
C SER A 31 -21.91 -11.99 -14.70
N ALA A 32 -20.77 -12.24 -15.32
CA ALA A 32 -19.73 -13.10 -14.83
C ALA A 32 -18.43 -12.31 -14.72
N LEU A 33 -17.98 -12.00 -13.52
CA LEU A 33 -16.63 -11.50 -13.27
C LEU A 33 -15.67 -12.70 -13.31
N LEU A 34 -14.63 -12.59 -14.11
CA LEU A 34 -13.65 -13.65 -14.33
C LEU A 34 -12.26 -13.11 -14.00
N GLU A 35 -11.50 -13.89 -13.24
CA GLU A 35 -10.09 -13.67 -12.98
C GLU A 35 -9.30 -14.95 -13.25
N GLN A 36 -8.30 -14.85 -14.12
CA GLN A 36 -7.36 -15.94 -14.38
C GLN A 36 -5.97 -15.50 -13.97
N ARG A 37 -5.26 -16.37 -13.24
CA ARG A 37 -3.93 -16.09 -12.74
C ARG A 37 -3.02 -17.29 -12.94
N LEU A 38 -1.86 -17.08 -13.53
CA LEU A 38 -0.78 -18.05 -13.61
C LEU A 38 0.40 -17.55 -12.79
N PHE A 39 0.98 -18.40 -11.95
CA PHE A 39 2.08 -18.02 -11.09
C PHE A 39 3.13 -19.11 -10.99
N ASP A 40 4.39 -18.70 -10.92
CA ASP A 40 5.54 -19.57 -10.68
C ASP A 40 6.73 -18.71 -10.20
N GLY A 41 7.96 -19.22 -10.28
CA GLY A 41 9.19 -18.46 -10.07
C GLY A 41 9.38 -17.27 -11.02
N PHE A 42 8.66 -17.21 -12.16
CA PHE A 42 8.68 -16.05 -13.07
C PHE A 42 7.79 -14.89 -12.61
N GLY A 43 7.06 -15.04 -11.49
CA GLY A 43 6.08 -14.05 -11.02
C GLY A 43 4.65 -14.48 -11.33
N VAL A 44 3.77 -13.51 -11.53
CA VAL A 44 2.33 -13.68 -11.67
C VAL A 44 1.86 -13.04 -12.96
N ILE A 45 1.16 -13.78 -13.81
CA ILE A 45 0.39 -13.25 -14.94
C ILE A 45 -1.07 -13.28 -14.52
N SER A 46 -1.76 -12.15 -14.63
CA SER A 46 -3.17 -12.02 -14.28
C SER A 46 -3.97 -11.39 -15.41
N ASN A 47 -5.18 -11.88 -15.63
CA ASN A 47 -6.18 -11.29 -16.50
C ASN A 47 -7.51 -11.20 -15.74
N THR A 48 -8.16 -10.04 -15.83
CA THR A 48 -9.49 -9.81 -15.25
C THR A 48 -10.44 -9.25 -16.31
N GLY A 49 -11.71 -9.59 -16.21
CA GLY A 49 -12.76 -9.04 -17.06
C GLY A 49 -14.14 -9.48 -16.65
N VAL A 50 -15.15 -8.82 -17.21
CA VAL A 50 -16.56 -9.14 -16.99
C VAL A 50 -17.21 -9.60 -18.29
N TYR A 51 -17.98 -10.66 -18.23
CA TYR A 51 -18.80 -11.15 -19.32
C TYR A 51 -20.27 -10.94 -18.96
N THR A 52 -20.98 -10.13 -19.75
CA THR A 52 -22.41 -9.89 -19.57
C THR A 52 -23.19 -10.51 -20.71
N ARG A 53 -24.23 -11.26 -20.38
CA ARG A 53 -25.16 -11.87 -21.34
C ARG A 53 -26.58 -11.45 -21.01
N TYR A 54 -27.27 -10.92 -22.00
CA TYR A 54 -28.69 -10.59 -21.91
C TYR A 54 -29.53 -11.77 -22.42
N PHE A 55 -30.68 -12.00 -21.80
CA PHE A 55 -31.63 -13.05 -22.16
C PHE A 55 -32.95 -12.40 -22.61
N GLY A 56 -33.00 -11.93 -23.85
CA GLY A 56 -34.21 -11.36 -24.44
C GLY A 56 -34.12 -11.29 -25.95
N ASP A 57 -35.29 -11.20 -26.60
CA ASP A 57 -35.46 -11.21 -28.06
C ASP A 57 -35.26 -9.81 -28.70
N ALA A 58 -34.73 -8.84 -27.94
CA ALA A 58 -34.44 -7.52 -28.47
C ALA A 58 -33.17 -7.57 -29.32
N ASP A 59 -33.31 -7.33 -30.63
CA ASP A 59 -32.30 -7.40 -31.71
C ASP A 59 -30.98 -6.63 -31.48
N ASN A 60 -30.77 -5.97 -30.33
CA ASN A 60 -29.61 -5.11 -30.03
C ASN A 60 -28.88 -5.42 -28.71
N LEU A 61 -29.25 -6.48 -27.98
CA LEU A 61 -28.61 -6.82 -26.70
C LEU A 61 -27.65 -8.02 -26.87
N ASP A 62 -26.51 -7.77 -27.52
CA ASP A 62 -25.45 -8.76 -27.67
C ASP A 62 -24.76 -9.09 -26.34
N SER A 63 -24.31 -10.34 -26.22
CA SER A 63 -23.39 -10.70 -25.16
C SER A 63 -22.07 -9.96 -25.31
N ARG A 64 -21.55 -9.44 -24.19
CA ARG A 64 -20.42 -8.53 -24.19
C ARG A 64 -19.37 -9.00 -23.20
N TYR A 65 -18.15 -9.17 -23.68
CA TYR A 65 -16.97 -9.32 -22.83
C TYR A 65 -16.22 -7.99 -22.73
N LEU A 66 -15.95 -7.57 -21.51
CA LEU A 66 -15.23 -6.35 -21.18
C LEU A 66 -13.99 -6.70 -20.34
N ARG A 67 -12.82 -6.48 -20.91
CA ARG A 67 -11.53 -6.73 -20.27
C ARG A 67 -11.17 -5.56 -19.34
N TYR A 68 -10.82 -5.89 -18.11
CA TYR A 68 -10.32 -4.95 -17.11
C TYR A 68 -8.80 -4.84 -17.22
N ASP A 69 -8.07 -5.62 -16.44
CA ASP A 69 -6.61 -5.53 -16.35
C ASP A 69 -5.96 -6.80 -16.88
N THR A 70 -4.81 -6.63 -17.52
CA THR A 70 -3.94 -7.76 -17.87
C THR A 70 -2.51 -7.35 -17.61
N TYR A 71 -1.84 -8.07 -16.72
CA TYR A 71 -0.48 -7.73 -16.35
C TYR A 71 0.34 -8.95 -15.96
N TRP A 72 1.64 -8.83 -16.16
CA TRP A 72 2.67 -9.63 -15.52
C TRP A 72 3.29 -8.83 -14.38
N LEU A 73 3.51 -9.48 -13.24
CA LEU A 73 4.07 -8.89 -12.02
C LEU A 73 5.14 -9.81 -11.47
N TYR A 74 6.35 -9.30 -11.30
CA TYR A 74 7.45 -9.98 -10.62
C TYR A 74 7.93 -9.15 -9.44
N ASN A 75 8.09 -9.80 -8.29
CA ASN A 75 8.58 -9.17 -7.08
C ASN A 75 9.89 -9.81 -6.63
N ASP A 76 10.92 -8.99 -6.52
CA ASP A 76 12.20 -9.35 -5.91
C ASP A 76 12.16 -8.99 -4.42
N GLU A 77 12.01 -9.98 -3.55
CA GLU A 77 11.99 -9.79 -2.10
C GLU A 77 13.33 -9.31 -1.52
N ARG A 78 14.46 -9.67 -2.16
CA ARG A 78 15.79 -9.35 -1.65
C ARG A 78 16.04 -7.86 -1.80
N ASN A 79 15.75 -7.34 -2.99
CA ASN A 79 15.91 -5.94 -3.30
C ASN A 79 14.62 -5.13 -3.09
N MET A 80 13.50 -5.74 -2.70
CA MET A 80 12.21 -5.07 -2.51
C MET A 80 11.77 -4.33 -3.77
N HIS A 81 12.02 -4.91 -4.94
CA HIS A 81 11.69 -4.32 -6.23
C HIS A 81 10.49 -5.03 -6.83
N SER A 82 9.63 -4.28 -7.51
CA SER A 82 8.47 -4.79 -8.21
C SER A 82 8.53 -4.34 -9.67
N TYR A 83 8.37 -5.30 -10.57
CA TYR A 83 8.38 -5.11 -12.00
C TYR A 83 7.01 -5.52 -12.53
N GLN A 84 6.32 -4.61 -13.20
CA GLN A 84 4.99 -4.85 -13.75
C GLN A 84 4.96 -4.46 -15.23
N LEU A 85 4.43 -5.34 -16.06
CA LEU A 85 4.24 -5.12 -17.49
C LEU A 85 2.78 -5.40 -17.86
N GLY A 86 2.16 -4.52 -18.64
CA GLY A 86 0.73 -4.57 -18.97
C GLY A 86 -0.02 -3.43 -18.30
N ASP A 87 -1.25 -3.68 -17.82
CA ASP A 87 -2.04 -2.68 -17.13
C ASP A 87 -1.59 -2.49 -15.69
N TYR A 88 -1.44 -1.23 -15.29
CA TYR A 88 -1.12 -0.85 -13.93
C TYR A 88 -1.68 0.53 -13.60
N VAL A 89 -1.67 0.85 -12.31
CA VAL A 89 -1.87 2.21 -11.81
C VAL A 89 -0.52 2.68 -11.29
N ASN A 90 -0.06 3.85 -11.74
CA ASN A 90 1.25 4.36 -11.33
C ASN A 90 1.25 4.76 -9.85
N GLY A 91 2.45 4.83 -9.26
CA GLY A 91 2.63 5.40 -7.94
C GLY A 91 2.32 6.91 -7.94
N ALA A 92 1.77 7.39 -6.84
CA ALA A 92 1.45 8.80 -6.63
C ALA A 92 1.96 9.27 -5.25
N LEU A 93 2.39 10.53 -5.21
CA LEU A 93 2.62 11.30 -3.99
C LEU A 93 1.32 12.01 -3.58
N ASN A 94 1.27 12.54 -2.35
CA ASN A 94 0.08 13.22 -1.80
C ASN A 94 -0.41 14.43 -2.64
N TRP A 95 0.43 14.97 -3.53
CA TRP A 95 0.14 16.11 -4.39
C TRP A 95 -0.04 15.73 -5.87
N THR A 96 0.03 14.44 -6.20
CA THR A 96 -0.18 13.93 -7.56
C THR A 96 -1.35 12.95 -7.58
N THR A 97 -2.05 12.87 -8.71
CA THR A 97 -3.14 11.91 -8.88
C THR A 97 -2.63 10.65 -9.59
N PRO A 98 -2.90 9.44 -9.08
CA PRO A 98 -2.58 8.22 -9.80
C PRO A 98 -3.48 8.07 -11.03
N VAL A 99 -2.91 7.56 -12.11
CA VAL A 99 -3.56 7.31 -13.39
C VAL A 99 -3.36 5.85 -13.80
N ARG A 100 -4.35 5.31 -14.52
CA ARG A 100 -4.28 3.94 -15.05
C ARG A 100 -3.59 3.98 -16.42
N MET A 101 -2.66 3.05 -16.62
CA MET A 101 -1.80 3.01 -17.80
C MET A 101 -1.57 1.57 -18.26
N GLY A 102 -1.28 1.40 -19.55
CA GLY A 102 -0.71 0.17 -20.10
C GLY A 102 0.75 0.39 -20.50
N GLY A 103 1.67 -0.40 -19.98
CA GLY A 103 3.11 -0.25 -20.26
C GLY A 103 3.98 -0.99 -19.28
N PHE A 104 5.05 -0.35 -18.82
CA PHE A 104 6.01 -0.89 -17.87
C PHE A 104 6.14 -0.02 -16.62
N ARG A 105 6.18 -0.67 -15.45
CA ARG A 105 6.38 -0.05 -14.15
C ARG A 105 7.47 -0.77 -13.38
N PHE A 106 8.38 0.02 -12.82
CA PHE A 106 9.44 -0.41 -11.92
C PHE A 106 9.37 0.39 -10.63
N ALA A 107 9.07 -0.28 -9.53
CA ALA A 107 8.82 0.38 -8.26
C ALA A 107 9.53 -0.33 -7.10
N ARG A 108 9.78 0.42 -6.04
CA ARG A 108 10.09 -0.14 -4.74
C ARG A 108 8.79 -0.64 -4.10
N ASN A 109 8.80 -1.85 -3.60
CA ASN A 109 7.68 -2.46 -2.89
C ASN A 109 8.17 -3.02 -1.56
N PHE A 110 7.98 -2.28 -0.48
CA PHE A 110 8.31 -2.78 0.86
C PHE A 110 7.32 -3.81 1.39
N GLY A 111 6.11 -3.90 0.81
CA GLY A 111 5.06 -4.84 1.23
C GLY A 111 5.43 -6.30 0.99
N VAL A 112 6.41 -6.58 0.13
CA VAL A 112 6.96 -7.94 -0.05
C VAL A 112 7.80 -8.39 1.15
N ARG A 113 8.16 -7.45 2.04
CA ARG A 113 8.86 -7.68 3.30
C ARG A 113 8.04 -7.12 4.47
N PRO A 114 7.00 -7.85 4.93
CA PRO A 114 6.17 -7.41 6.05
C PRO A 114 6.95 -7.31 7.37
N ASP A 115 8.15 -7.88 7.43
CA ASP A 115 9.11 -7.77 8.53
C ASP A 115 9.84 -6.40 8.58
N LEU A 116 9.77 -5.60 7.52
CA LEU A 116 10.47 -4.32 7.45
C LEU A 116 9.61 -3.19 8.02
N VAL A 117 10.11 -2.55 9.07
CA VAL A 117 9.57 -1.27 9.56
C VAL A 117 10.07 -0.15 8.64
N THR A 118 9.19 0.38 7.80
CA THR A 118 9.53 1.39 6.78
C THR A 118 9.38 2.83 7.26
N TYR A 119 8.71 3.02 8.38
CA TYR A 119 8.46 4.34 8.98
C TYR A 119 9.46 4.63 10.09
N PRO A 120 9.82 5.90 10.32
CA PRO A 120 10.68 6.26 11.43
C PRO A 120 9.95 5.96 12.75
N LEU A 121 10.58 5.16 13.60
CA LEU A 121 10.13 4.98 14.97
C LEU A 121 10.56 6.20 15.78
N LEU A 122 9.61 6.84 16.47
CA LEU A 122 9.92 7.91 17.41
C LEU A 122 10.75 7.31 18.54
N ARG A 123 12.01 7.75 18.69
CA ARG A 123 12.91 7.34 19.76
C ARG A 123 13.27 8.56 20.59
N PHE A 124 13.03 8.48 21.90
CA PHE A 124 13.46 9.50 22.85
C PHE A 124 14.61 8.93 23.68
N ASP A 125 15.77 9.58 23.62
CA ASP A 125 16.94 9.25 24.44
C ASP A 125 17.07 10.29 25.55
N GLY A 126 17.25 9.82 26.78
CA GLY A 126 17.43 10.66 27.97
C GLY A 126 18.35 10.01 28.99
N GLN A 127 18.65 10.73 30.06
CA GLN A 127 19.44 10.20 31.18
C GLN A 127 18.74 10.51 32.49
N ALA A 128 18.60 9.49 33.35
CA ALA A 128 18.09 9.64 34.70
C ALA A 128 19.25 9.56 35.70
N ALA A 129 19.43 10.59 36.52
CA ALA A 129 20.47 10.60 37.56
C ALA A 129 20.06 9.80 38.81
N VAL A 130 18.76 9.57 39.00
CA VAL A 130 18.16 8.90 40.15
C VAL A 130 16.99 8.01 39.68
N PRO A 131 16.58 7.00 40.47
CA PRO A 131 15.38 6.22 40.15
C PRO A 131 14.19 7.15 39.95
N SER A 132 13.56 7.05 38.78
CA SER A 132 12.52 7.96 38.31
C SER A 132 11.48 7.17 37.52
N THR A 133 10.31 7.73 37.30
CA THR A 133 9.31 7.19 36.36
C THR A 133 9.23 8.14 35.18
N VAL A 134 9.09 7.60 33.97
CA VAL A 134 8.87 8.39 32.75
C VAL A 134 7.50 8.10 32.18
N ASP A 135 6.77 9.18 31.94
CA ASP A 135 5.46 9.18 31.32
C ASP A 135 5.53 9.87 29.96
N LEU A 136 5.06 9.18 28.92
CA LEU A 136 4.94 9.74 27.58
C LEU A 136 3.49 10.17 27.35
N PHE A 137 3.28 11.45 27.08
CA PHE A 137 2.01 12.00 26.65
C PHE A 137 2.04 12.34 25.16
N ILE A 138 0.95 12.08 24.47
CA ILE A 138 0.78 12.35 23.04
C ILE A 138 -0.53 13.08 22.86
N ASN A 139 -0.47 14.32 22.36
CA ASN A 139 -1.64 15.20 22.25
C ASN A 139 -2.45 15.29 23.57
N GLY A 140 -1.76 15.30 24.70
CA GLY A 140 -2.36 15.36 26.05
C GLY A 140 -2.79 14.03 26.67
N TYR A 141 -2.70 12.89 25.96
CA TYR A 141 -3.06 11.57 26.49
C TYR A 141 -1.83 10.75 26.88
N LYS A 142 -1.85 10.12 28.06
CA LYS A 142 -0.77 9.24 28.54
C LYS A 142 -0.72 7.97 27.68
N ALA A 143 0.29 7.89 26.83
CA ALA A 143 0.49 6.79 25.87
C ALA A 143 1.34 5.65 26.43
N SER A 144 2.32 5.95 27.30
CA SER A 144 3.19 4.95 27.91
C SER A 144 3.73 5.42 29.26
N SER A 145 4.12 4.48 30.11
CA SER A 145 4.72 4.72 31.42
C SER A 145 5.75 3.64 31.71
N ALA A 146 6.93 4.01 32.21
CA ALA A 146 7.97 3.06 32.59
C ALA A 146 8.80 3.56 33.77
N ASP A 147 9.21 2.64 34.64
CA ASP A 147 10.17 2.93 35.70
C ASP A 147 11.59 2.93 35.12
N LEU A 148 12.34 3.97 35.45
CA LEU A 148 13.71 4.21 35.03
C LEU A 148 14.68 3.92 36.18
N GLN A 149 15.66 3.07 35.87
CA GLN A 149 16.85 2.95 36.70
C GLN A 149 17.84 4.08 36.36
N PRO A 150 18.75 4.46 37.29
CA PRO A 150 19.78 5.46 37.02
C PRO A 150 20.63 5.06 35.81
N GLY A 151 20.81 5.98 34.86
CA GLY A 151 21.54 5.74 33.61
C GLY A 151 20.83 6.28 32.37
N PRO A 152 21.43 6.05 31.18
CA PRO A 152 20.80 6.38 29.91
C PRO A 152 19.59 5.48 29.67
N PHE A 153 18.51 6.05 29.16
CA PHE A 153 17.30 5.32 28.80
C PHE A 153 16.82 5.74 27.41
N ALA A 154 16.13 4.82 26.73
CA ALA A 154 15.53 5.07 25.43
C ALA A 154 14.08 4.59 25.40
N ILE A 155 13.14 5.45 25.01
CA ILE A 155 11.74 5.10 24.79
C ILE A 155 11.52 4.92 23.29
N SER A 156 11.11 3.71 22.88
CA SER A 156 10.96 3.34 21.46
C SER A 156 9.61 2.71 21.11
N LYS A 157 8.75 2.42 22.11
CA LYS A 157 7.43 1.82 21.93
C LYS A 157 6.33 2.88 21.99
N VAL A 158 6.35 3.78 21.00
CA VAL A 158 5.28 4.75 20.81
C VAL A 158 4.17 4.10 19.97
N PRO A 159 2.88 4.19 20.35
CA PRO A 159 1.80 3.66 19.53
C PRO A 159 1.79 4.32 18.14
N TYR A 160 1.17 3.65 17.17
CA TYR A 160 1.08 4.13 15.80
C TYR A 160 0.30 5.46 15.73
N ILE A 161 0.93 6.51 15.19
CA ILE A 161 0.35 7.87 15.07
C ILE A 161 0.53 8.35 13.64
N ASN A 162 -0.48 9.02 13.10
CA ASN A 162 -0.47 9.62 11.76
C ASN A 162 -0.90 11.10 11.88
N GLY A 163 -0.12 12.02 11.32
CA GLY A 163 -0.30 13.47 11.37
C GLY A 163 0.75 14.23 12.20
N ALA A 164 0.49 15.53 12.36
CA ALA A 164 1.22 16.39 13.29
C ALA A 164 0.74 16.15 14.72
N GLY A 165 1.65 16.16 15.69
CA GLY A 165 1.32 16.04 17.10
C GLY A 165 2.42 16.60 17.99
N GLU A 166 2.13 16.66 19.28
CA GLU A 166 3.11 17.02 20.30
C GLU A 166 3.32 15.83 21.22
N ALA A 167 4.58 15.42 21.40
CA ALA A 167 4.98 14.43 22.38
C ALA A 167 5.56 15.18 23.60
N THR A 168 4.96 14.97 24.76
CA THR A 168 5.43 15.53 26.02
C THR A 168 5.94 14.40 26.89
N VAL A 169 7.22 14.40 27.20
CA VAL A 169 7.86 13.45 28.12
C VAL A 169 7.91 14.10 29.50
N VAL A 170 7.31 13.44 30.49
CA VAL A 170 7.34 13.86 31.89
C VAL A 170 8.14 12.84 32.69
N THR A 171 9.30 13.25 33.17
CA THR A 171 10.11 12.42 34.08
C THR A 171 9.84 12.87 35.51
N THR A 172 9.39 11.95 36.35
CA THR A 172 9.09 12.19 37.78
C THR A 172 10.12 11.46 38.63
N ASP A 173 10.83 12.16 39.50
CA ASP A 173 11.78 11.54 40.43
C ASP A 173 11.11 11.03 41.72
N ALA A 174 11.88 10.32 42.55
CA ALA A 174 11.40 9.81 43.84
C ALA A 174 10.98 10.91 44.85
N GLN A 175 11.35 12.18 44.64
CA GLN A 175 10.90 13.32 45.44
C GLN A 175 9.67 14.02 44.86
N GLY A 176 9.12 13.53 43.75
CA GLY A 176 7.98 14.12 43.06
C GLY A 176 8.32 15.32 42.17
N ARG A 177 9.61 15.61 41.93
CA ARG A 177 10.01 16.66 40.98
C ARG A 177 9.79 16.17 39.56
N GLN A 178 9.13 16.99 38.75
CA GLN A 178 8.79 16.68 37.37
C GLN A 178 9.62 17.52 36.40
N VAL A 179 10.25 16.87 35.43
CA VAL A 179 10.90 17.53 34.29
C VAL A 179 10.06 17.23 33.06
N VAL A 180 9.53 18.29 32.44
CA VAL A 180 8.67 18.21 31.26
C VAL A 180 9.46 18.64 30.03
N THR A 181 9.52 17.78 29.02
CA THR A 181 10.13 18.08 27.72
C THR A 181 9.10 17.85 26.62
N SER A 182 8.70 18.90 25.92
CA SER A 182 7.81 18.82 24.76
C SER A 182 8.60 18.85 23.46
N LEU A 183 8.28 17.92 22.56
CA LEU A 183 8.85 17.83 21.23
C LEU A 183 7.72 17.78 20.21
N PRO A 184 7.64 18.76 19.28
CA PRO A 184 6.73 18.63 18.16
C PRO A 184 7.21 17.48 17.27
N PHE A 185 6.28 16.62 16.84
CA PHE A 185 6.57 15.57 15.88
C PHE A 185 5.59 15.61 14.72
N TYR A 186 6.04 15.14 13.56
CA TYR A 186 5.20 14.93 12.40
C TYR A 186 5.49 13.53 11.89
N VAL A 187 4.49 12.63 11.97
CA VAL A 187 4.60 11.27 11.44
C VAL A 187 3.57 11.14 10.33
N SER A 188 4.02 11.09 9.08
CA SER A 188 3.15 10.74 7.95
C SER A 188 3.48 9.34 7.47
N ASN A 189 2.48 8.59 7.00
CA ASN A 189 2.67 7.32 6.30
C ASN A 189 3.52 7.44 5.01
N THR A 190 3.90 8.67 4.64
CA THR A 190 4.82 8.98 3.56
C THR A 190 6.27 9.17 3.99
N LEU A 191 6.57 9.20 5.30
CA LEU A 191 7.93 9.32 5.82
C LEU A 191 8.63 7.96 5.78
N LEU A 192 9.85 7.96 5.27
CA LEU A 192 10.71 6.79 5.19
C LEU A 192 11.72 6.84 6.33
N ALA A 193 12.01 5.68 6.93
CA ALA A 193 13.11 5.56 7.88
C ALA A 193 14.43 6.03 7.24
N ARG A 194 15.32 6.59 8.06
CA ARG A 194 16.60 7.13 7.61
C ARG A 194 17.39 6.10 6.81
N GLY A 195 17.85 6.46 5.61
CA GLY A 195 18.61 5.59 4.71
C GLY A 195 17.77 4.72 3.78
N LEU A 196 16.43 4.74 3.89
CA LEU A 196 15.55 4.06 2.93
C LEU A 196 15.24 4.96 1.73
N SER A 197 15.31 4.37 0.54
CA SER A 197 14.90 4.98 -0.72
C SER A 197 13.63 4.31 -1.23
N ASP A 198 12.64 5.11 -1.59
CA ASP A 198 11.40 4.66 -2.23
C ASP A 198 11.22 5.35 -3.58
N PHE A 199 10.75 4.62 -4.58
CA PHE A 199 10.60 5.15 -5.93
C PHE A 199 9.52 4.39 -6.70
N ASP A 200 8.95 5.06 -7.69
CA ASP A 200 8.06 4.48 -8.69
C ASP A 200 8.37 5.13 -10.03
N LEU A 201 8.83 4.33 -10.98
CA LEU A 201 9.10 4.73 -12.35
C LEU A 201 8.11 3.99 -13.25
N SER A 202 7.31 4.75 -13.98
CA SER A 202 6.20 4.23 -14.78
C SER A 202 6.21 4.86 -16.17
N VAL A 203 6.06 4.06 -17.22
CA VAL A 203 6.02 4.52 -18.61
C VAL A 203 5.05 3.68 -19.43
N GLY A 204 4.22 4.32 -20.24
CA GLY A 204 3.21 3.61 -21.00
C GLY A 204 2.25 4.55 -21.72
N ARG A 205 1.05 4.05 -21.98
CA ARG A 205 -0.06 4.83 -22.53
C ARG A 205 -1.20 4.93 -21.53
N LEU A 206 -1.83 6.09 -21.47
CA LEU A 206 -3.01 6.31 -20.63
C LEU A 206 -4.13 5.35 -21.05
N ARG A 207 -4.74 4.70 -20.06
CA ARG A 207 -5.85 3.77 -20.24
C ARG A 207 -7.16 4.56 -20.19
N ASP A 208 -7.74 4.83 -21.34
CA ASP A 208 -9.02 5.51 -21.46
C ASP A 208 -10.18 4.51 -21.44
N ASP A 209 -11.40 5.03 -21.24
CA ASP A 209 -12.65 4.26 -21.30
C ASP A 209 -12.61 2.95 -20.48
N TYR A 210 -11.90 2.98 -19.34
CA TYR A 210 -11.80 1.80 -18.48
C TYR A 210 -13.20 1.41 -17.98
N GLY A 211 -13.59 0.16 -18.19
CA GLY A 211 -14.94 -0.30 -17.90
C GLY A 211 -15.96 -0.03 -19.03
N LEU A 212 -15.55 0.64 -20.11
CA LEU A 212 -16.43 1.00 -21.23
C LEU A 212 -15.93 0.51 -22.59
N ARG A 213 -14.62 0.33 -22.80
CA ARG A 213 -14.08 -0.23 -24.05
C ARG A 213 -12.88 -1.14 -23.80
N ASN A 214 -12.80 -2.22 -24.57
CA ASN A 214 -11.63 -3.09 -24.57
C ASN A 214 -10.46 -2.37 -25.25
N PHE A 215 -9.27 -2.45 -24.65
CA PHE A 215 -8.01 -1.98 -25.25
C PHE A 215 -7.96 -0.51 -25.75
N SER A 216 -8.79 0.40 -25.21
CA SER A 216 -8.63 1.86 -25.39
C SER A 216 -7.39 2.39 -24.68
N TYR A 217 -6.37 2.81 -25.44
CA TYR A 217 -5.18 3.48 -24.93
C TYR A 217 -4.89 4.71 -25.81
N ALA A 218 -4.70 5.86 -25.17
CA ALA A 218 -4.48 7.11 -25.86
C ALA A 218 -3.01 7.56 -25.76
N ASP A 219 -2.79 8.69 -25.09
CA ASP A 219 -1.50 9.39 -25.09
C ASP A 219 -0.41 8.61 -24.36
N ASN A 220 0.81 8.73 -24.88
CA ASN A 220 1.98 8.23 -24.16
C ASN A 220 2.22 9.13 -22.93
N ALA A 221 2.47 8.50 -21.79
CA ALA A 221 2.76 9.18 -20.54
C ALA A 221 3.92 8.49 -19.81
N ALA A 222 4.61 9.26 -18.99
CA ALA A 222 5.64 8.78 -18.10
C ALA A 222 5.52 9.50 -16.75
N SER A 223 5.81 8.78 -15.67
CA SER A 223 5.75 9.27 -14.30
C SER A 223 6.95 8.74 -13.53
N GLY A 224 7.53 9.58 -12.68
CA GLY A 224 8.63 9.22 -11.82
C GLY A 224 8.48 9.89 -10.46
N ILE A 225 8.51 9.10 -9.40
CA ILE A 225 8.57 9.60 -8.02
C ILE A 225 9.80 9.01 -7.35
N TYR A 226 10.44 9.82 -6.51
CA TYR A 226 11.56 9.39 -5.70
C TYR A 226 11.48 10.05 -4.32
N ARG A 227 11.71 9.27 -3.28
CA ARG A 227 11.70 9.69 -1.88
C ARG A 227 12.89 9.06 -1.17
N TYR A 228 13.46 9.81 -0.23
CA TYR A 228 14.59 9.35 0.57
C TYR A 228 14.41 9.80 2.03
N GLY A 229 14.58 8.87 2.97
CA GLY A 229 14.54 9.15 4.40
C GLY A 229 15.86 9.76 4.89
N VAL A 230 15.81 11.00 5.39
CA VAL A 230 16.95 11.74 5.96
C VAL A 230 16.90 11.80 7.48
#